data_AF-A0A1W6LD13-F1
#
_entry.id   AF-A0A1W6LD13-F1
#
_cell.length_a   1.000
_cell.length_b   1.000
_cell.length_c   1.000
_cell.angle_alpha   90.00
_cell.angle_beta   90.00
_cell.angle_gamma   90.00
#
_symmetry.space_group_name_H-M   'P 1'
#
loop_
_entity.id
_entity.type
_entity.pdbx_description
1 polymer ?
#
loop_
_entity_poly.entity_id
_entity_poly.type
_entity_poly.pdbx_seq_one_letter_code
_entity_poly.pdbx_strand_id
1 'polypeptide(L)'
;MSTPTRPAPRAVALVLDGHSRAAAETVLALPRDVEVHVSAASDDCLCFASPRVAQRLRQPADPAEFLVWLQQLDAQHGYALIVPVTETSLIALKSHAVPAALRAKAVIGDEASIDVALSKDHTVRVAEGLGIRVPKGRLVTDAAAVTTAASFPAVVKPVHSKVRIDGHLRTIEARICADEQARQAAFREMLPHTPVVEQEYFAGRGVGVEALFEHGEPRWVFAHERLHEMPLTGGASTYRRAIEPPAAVREAALALLRHLRWHGVAMVEFKVSPDGQDYRLIEINPRLWGSLPLAVGAGVNFPLGLLRLATGTPVGPQPRPTRCRYMRHVSNDVRWFVQSWKRRHDPLLVKRLDAGDFLGLLRPLWGAERWDLFRWNDRTLWWAATRDLFQGITNRLNRWRAGRAARANWSRLAPDWRAGRIERVLVLCYGNICRSPVVGLMLADALPGVQVRSAGMHPKTGRTSPAAWAETVRDTLSVDLADHRSQQAGEADMAWAQLVIAMDTENWEAIERTFPTHLPRVTLLSAMAEQGGGSEVPDPYNKPGPEMRAIAETIRRCVSRAIGAFPLRPGSPG
;
A
#
# COMPACT_ATOMS: atom_id res chain seq x y z
N MET A 1 0.36 46.73 -1.19
CA MET A 1 -0.51 45.89 -0.32
C MET A 1 0.40 45.04 0.54
N SER A 2 0.56 45.39 1.82
CA SER A 2 1.38 44.59 2.75
C SER A 2 0.66 43.26 2.99
N THR A 3 1.35 42.15 2.74
CA THR A 3 0.94 40.83 3.22
C THR A 3 0.71 40.92 4.73
N PRO A 4 -0.47 40.50 5.25
CA PRO A 4 -0.70 40.53 6.68
C PRO A 4 0.30 39.61 7.35
N THR A 5 1.16 40.17 8.20
CA THR A 5 2.11 39.43 9.03
C THR A 5 1.33 38.44 9.88
N ARG A 6 1.55 37.14 9.63
CA ARG A 6 0.94 36.07 10.41
C ARG A 6 1.36 36.26 11.88
N PRO A 7 0.43 36.27 12.85
CA PRO A 7 0.81 36.36 14.25
C PRO A 7 1.76 35.20 14.60
N ALA A 8 2.73 35.48 15.48
CA ALA A 8 3.66 34.47 15.96
C ALA A 8 2.90 33.26 16.54
N PRO A 9 3.35 32.02 16.27
CA PRO A 9 2.67 30.82 16.75
C PRO A 9 2.68 30.79 18.29
N ARG A 10 1.57 30.34 18.89
CA ARG A 10 1.44 30.21 20.35
C ARG A 10 2.15 28.98 20.91
N ALA A 11 2.40 28.00 20.05
CA ALA A 11 3.06 26.74 20.41
C ALA A 11 3.67 26.11 19.15
N VAL A 12 4.71 25.29 19.35
CA VAL A 12 5.32 24.46 18.30
C VAL A 12 5.07 22.99 18.63
N ALA A 13 4.56 22.23 17.66
CA ALA A 13 4.34 20.79 17.79
C ALA A 13 5.21 20.01 16.79
N LEU A 14 5.83 18.93 17.25
CA LEU A 14 6.55 17.98 16.41
C LEU A 14 5.68 16.74 16.17
N VAL A 15 5.37 16.43 14.91
CA VAL A 15 4.70 15.20 14.52
C VAL A 15 5.74 14.24 13.92
N LEU A 16 5.93 13.09 14.57
CA LEU A 16 6.85 12.06 14.11
C LEU A 16 6.17 11.17 13.07
N ASP A 17 6.97 10.44 12.28
CA ASP A 17 6.49 9.44 11.32
C ASP A 17 5.52 10.00 10.26
N GLY A 18 5.90 11.11 9.61
CA GLY A 18 5.10 11.86 8.65
C GLY A 18 4.63 11.08 7.40
N HIS A 19 5.12 9.87 7.19
CA HIS A 19 4.64 8.97 6.14
C HIS A 19 3.23 8.42 6.42
N SER A 20 2.80 8.38 7.70
CA SER A 20 1.53 7.77 8.09
C SER A 20 0.32 8.68 7.86
N ARG A 21 -0.84 8.09 7.58
CA ARG A 21 -2.12 8.85 7.43
C ARG A 21 -2.58 9.48 8.74
N ALA A 22 -2.28 8.84 9.88
CA ALA A 22 -2.57 9.40 11.20
C ALA A 22 -1.73 10.66 11.45
N ALA A 23 -0.48 10.70 10.99
CA ALA A 23 0.36 11.90 11.07
C ALA A 23 -0.22 13.01 10.18
N ALA A 24 -0.62 12.68 8.96
CA ALA A 24 -1.24 13.63 8.04
C ALA A 24 -2.53 14.24 8.61
N GLU A 25 -3.37 13.42 9.25
CA GLU A 25 -4.57 13.92 9.93
C GLU A 25 -4.21 14.75 11.17
N THR A 26 -3.18 14.38 11.93
CA THR A 26 -2.67 15.15 13.07
C THR A 26 -2.22 16.54 12.64
N VAL A 27 -1.44 16.63 11.56
CA VAL A 27 -1.03 17.89 10.93
C VAL A 27 -2.26 18.73 10.65
N LEU A 28 -3.28 18.19 9.98
CA LEU A 28 -4.51 18.93 9.63
C LEU A 28 -5.35 19.34 10.84
N ALA A 29 -5.38 18.52 11.89
CA ALA A 29 -6.27 18.65 13.04
C ALA A 29 -5.76 19.62 14.12
N LEU A 30 -4.45 19.87 14.19
CA LEU A 30 -3.91 20.84 15.14
C LEU A 30 -4.47 22.26 14.90
N PRO A 31 -4.60 23.13 15.93
CA PRO A 31 -5.08 24.51 15.78
C PRO A 31 -4.20 25.36 14.86
N ARG A 32 -4.77 26.32 14.11
CA ARG A 32 -4.03 27.10 13.08
C ARG A 32 -2.92 28.00 13.65
N ASP A 33 -3.00 28.34 14.93
CA ASP A 33 -2.02 29.10 15.71
C ASP A 33 -0.89 28.23 16.30
N VAL A 34 -0.89 26.92 16.03
CA VAL A 34 0.20 26.00 16.34
C VAL A 34 1.07 25.80 15.11
N GLU A 35 2.37 26.07 15.25
CA GLU A 35 3.37 25.73 14.25
C GLU A 35 3.63 24.23 14.26
N VAL A 36 3.66 23.61 13.08
CA VAL A 36 3.77 22.14 12.96
C VAL A 36 5.07 21.78 12.24
N HIS A 37 5.96 21.13 12.97
CA HIS A 37 7.14 20.46 12.43
C HIS A 37 6.78 19.00 12.18
N VAL A 38 7.30 18.43 11.09
CA VAL A 38 7.10 17.01 10.78
C VAL A 38 8.44 16.37 10.50
N SER A 39 8.64 15.16 11.02
CA SER A 39 9.80 14.34 10.68
C SER A 39 9.41 13.03 9.99
N ALA A 40 10.30 12.55 9.10
CA ALA A 40 10.15 11.27 8.42
C ALA A 40 11.53 10.68 8.06
N ALA A 41 11.57 9.35 7.88
CA ALA A 41 12.78 8.62 7.49
C ALA A 41 13.17 8.80 6.01
N SER A 42 12.28 9.35 5.19
CA SER A 42 12.47 9.57 3.74
C SER A 42 11.83 10.90 3.31
N ASP A 43 12.35 11.46 2.21
CA ASP A 43 11.81 12.69 1.62
C ASP A 43 10.49 12.41 0.88
N ASP A 44 10.29 11.16 0.44
CA ASP A 44 8.97 10.66 0.04
C ASP A 44 8.10 10.45 1.28
N CYS A 45 7.44 11.53 1.69
CA CYS A 45 6.67 11.61 2.93
C CYS A 45 5.33 12.29 2.66
N LEU A 46 4.24 11.61 3.03
CA LEU A 46 2.87 12.10 2.81
C LEU A 46 2.66 13.50 3.40
N CYS A 47 3.07 13.71 4.66
CA CYS A 47 2.87 14.99 5.34
C CYS A 47 3.63 16.16 4.70
N PHE A 48 4.77 15.91 4.05
CA PHE A 48 5.60 16.99 3.46
C PHE A 48 4.89 17.72 2.32
N ALA A 49 3.88 17.10 1.71
CA ALA A 49 3.02 17.72 0.71
C ALA A 49 2.07 18.79 1.29
N SER A 50 1.85 18.82 2.62
CA SER A 50 0.94 19.79 3.23
C SER A 50 1.60 21.16 3.36
N PRO A 51 0.91 22.26 2.98
CA PRO A 51 1.38 23.63 3.20
C PRO A 51 1.37 24.01 4.68
N ARG A 52 0.77 23.18 5.54
CA ARG A 52 0.71 23.41 6.98
C ARG A 52 2.01 23.04 7.71
N VAL A 53 2.87 22.24 7.08
CA VAL A 53 4.16 21.85 7.64
C VAL A 53 5.16 23.00 7.50
N ALA A 54 5.56 23.58 8.64
CA ALA A 54 6.53 24.67 8.71
C ALA A 54 7.97 24.16 8.54
N GLN A 55 8.32 23.06 9.20
CA GLN A 55 9.63 22.41 9.10
C GLN A 55 9.48 20.95 8.68
N ARG A 56 10.29 20.53 7.70
CA ARG A 56 10.37 19.16 7.19
C ARG A 56 11.72 18.58 7.62
N LEU A 57 11.70 17.62 8.53
CA LEU A 57 12.89 17.14 9.22
C LEU A 57 13.19 15.69 8.83
N ARG A 58 14.48 15.36 8.70
CA ARG A 58 14.91 13.97 8.49
C ARG A 58 15.03 13.27 9.84
N GLN A 59 14.25 12.20 10.04
CA GLN A 59 14.28 11.38 11.25
C GLN A 59 15.40 10.34 11.14
N PRO A 60 16.32 10.25 12.12
CA PRO A 60 17.31 9.17 12.17
C PRO A 60 16.64 7.80 12.29
N ALA A 61 17.25 6.79 11.66
CA ALA A 61 16.75 5.42 11.71
C ALA A 61 17.26 4.66 12.95
N ASP A 62 18.46 5.01 13.42
CA ASP A 62 19.04 4.43 14.63
C ASP A 62 18.38 5.00 15.89
N PRO A 63 17.93 4.16 16.85
CA PRO A 63 17.27 4.63 18.07
C PRO A 63 18.12 5.54 18.95
N ALA A 64 19.44 5.33 19.05
CA ALA A 64 20.30 6.15 19.88
C ALA A 64 20.53 7.52 19.24
N GLU A 65 20.80 7.56 17.94
CA GLU A 65 20.87 8.81 17.16
C GLU A 65 19.56 9.58 17.21
N PHE A 66 18.42 8.88 17.10
CA PHE A 66 17.09 9.48 17.16
C PHE A 66 16.86 10.23 18.47
N LEU A 67 17.27 9.67 19.62
CA LEU A 67 17.08 10.33 20.91
C LEU A 67 17.94 11.58 21.06
N VAL A 68 19.22 11.51 20.67
CA VAL A 68 20.12 12.67 20.71
C VAL A 68 19.59 13.78 19.81
N TRP A 69 19.20 13.43 18.58
CA TRP A 69 18.60 14.36 17.62
C TRP A 69 17.32 15.01 18.18
N LEU A 70 16.44 14.24 18.80
CA LEU A 70 15.19 14.75 19.34
C LEU A 70 15.43 15.72 20.51
N GLN A 71 16.38 15.42 21.39
CA GLN A 71 16.76 16.31 22.50
C GLN A 71 17.33 17.64 21.98
N GLN A 72 18.19 17.59 20.96
CA GLN A 72 18.76 18.80 20.34
C GLN A 72 17.67 19.66 19.69
N LEU A 73 16.74 19.03 18.95
CA LEU A 73 15.63 19.76 18.35
C LEU A 73 14.71 20.38 19.40
N ASP A 74 14.41 19.67 20.48
CA ASP A 74 13.57 20.21 21.55
C ASP A 74 14.26 21.36 22.30
N ALA A 75 15.59 21.28 22.50
CA ALA A 75 16.36 22.39 23.06
C ALA A 75 16.35 23.62 22.14
N GLN A 76 16.36 23.42 20.82
CA GLN A 76 16.32 24.50 19.83
C GLN A 76 14.93 25.15 19.70
N HIS A 77 13.86 24.35 19.69
CA HIS A 77 12.52 24.80 19.33
C HIS A 77 11.55 24.91 20.50
N GLY A 78 11.83 24.28 21.64
CA GLY A 78 10.97 24.26 22.81
C GLY A 78 9.58 23.70 22.50
N TYR A 79 9.50 22.45 22.02
CA TYR A 79 8.21 21.88 21.60
C TYR A 79 7.22 21.84 22.75
N ALA A 80 5.99 22.26 22.48
CA ALA A 80 4.86 22.14 23.38
C ALA A 80 4.24 20.73 23.34
N LEU A 81 4.38 20.03 22.21
CA LEU A 81 3.86 18.69 21.98
C LEU A 81 4.78 17.92 21.03
N ILE A 82 5.07 16.66 21.35
CA ILE A 82 5.75 15.71 20.47
C ILE A 82 4.80 14.53 20.23
N VAL A 83 4.43 14.21 19.00
CA VAL A 83 3.45 13.17 18.71
C VAL A 83 4.13 11.95 18.10
N PRO A 84 4.39 10.86 18.87
CA PRO A 84 4.75 9.58 18.29
C PRO A 84 3.54 8.95 17.59
N VAL A 85 3.58 8.87 16.27
CA VAL A 85 2.43 8.40 15.49
C VAL A 85 2.50 6.90 15.18
N THR A 86 3.69 6.32 15.09
CA THR A 86 3.87 4.87 14.89
C THR A 86 4.49 4.21 16.12
N GLU A 87 4.38 2.88 16.17
CA GLU A 87 5.03 2.07 17.22
C GLU A 87 6.55 2.27 17.26
N THR A 88 7.21 2.55 16.13
CA THR A 88 8.66 2.77 16.10
C THR A 88 9.07 3.98 16.94
N SER A 89 8.43 5.13 16.72
CA SER A 89 8.70 6.35 17.50
C SER A 89 8.20 6.24 18.94
N LEU A 90 7.08 5.55 19.15
CA LEU A 90 6.55 5.28 20.50
C LEU A 90 7.51 4.44 21.33
N ILE A 91 8.08 3.36 20.78
CA ILE A 91 9.04 2.49 21.47
C ILE A 91 10.31 3.27 21.82
N ALA A 92 10.75 4.18 20.96
CA ALA A 92 11.89 5.04 21.26
C ALA A 92 11.59 6.02 22.41
N LEU A 93 10.36 6.55 22.48
CA LEU A 93 9.96 7.55 23.48
C LEU A 93 9.49 6.98 24.83
N LYS A 94 9.00 5.74 24.87
CA LYS A 94 8.46 5.16 26.11
C LYS A 94 9.53 4.90 27.16
N SER A 95 10.78 4.69 26.74
CA SER A 95 11.87 4.24 27.62
C SER A 95 12.12 5.22 28.76
N HIS A 96 12.30 4.69 29.97
CA HIS A 96 12.70 5.47 31.15
C HIS A 96 14.06 6.17 31.00
N ALA A 97 14.88 5.77 30.02
CA ALA A 97 16.11 6.49 29.68
C ALA A 97 15.85 7.86 29.02
N VAL A 98 14.64 8.08 28.50
CA VAL A 98 14.24 9.36 27.91
C VAL A 98 13.97 10.38 29.03
N PRO A 99 14.54 11.61 28.95
CA PRO A 99 14.30 12.64 29.96
C PRO A 99 12.81 12.87 30.23
N ALA A 100 12.43 12.94 31.51
CA ALA A 100 11.03 13.07 31.92
C ALA A 100 10.34 14.29 31.30
N ALA A 101 11.06 15.41 31.15
CA ALA A 101 10.55 16.62 30.50
C ALA A 101 10.18 16.40 29.02
N LEU A 102 10.98 15.61 28.30
CA LEU A 102 10.71 15.27 26.90
C LEU A 102 9.55 14.27 26.80
N ARG A 103 9.51 13.28 27.69
CA ARG A 103 8.43 12.29 27.76
C ARG A 103 7.08 12.93 28.11
N ALA A 104 7.06 13.95 28.97
CA ALA A 104 5.86 14.70 29.32
C ALA A 104 5.23 15.40 28.11
N LYS A 105 6.05 15.91 27.18
CA LYS A 105 5.60 16.50 25.91
C LYS A 105 5.03 15.47 24.94
N ALA A 106 5.30 14.17 25.14
CA ALA A 106 4.78 13.11 24.29
C ALA A 106 3.36 12.67 24.66
N VAL A 107 2.94 12.88 25.91
CA VAL A 107 1.61 12.51 26.43
C VAL A 107 1.28 11.05 26.10
N ILE A 108 2.13 10.15 26.59
CA ILE A 108 2.03 8.69 26.40
C ILE A 108 1.93 7.96 27.74
N GLY A 109 1.51 6.69 27.73
CA GLY A 109 1.54 5.82 28.89
C GLY A 109 2.95 5.65 29.48
N ASP A 110 3.04 5.10 30.68
CA ASP A 110 4.35 4.64 31.20
C ASP A 110 4.86 3.40 30.43
N GLU A 111 6.14 3.09 30.62
CA GLU A 111 6.83 2.03 29.87
C GLU A 111 6.11 0.68 30.04
N ALA A 112 5.78 0.31 31.29
CA ALA A 112 5.10 -0.94 31.61
C ALA A 112 3.71 -1.05 30.96
N SER A 113 2.93 0.02 30.96
CA SER A 113 1.60 0.04 30.35
C SER A 113 1.67 -0.08 28.83
N ILE A 114 2.64 0.61 28.20
CA ILE A 114 2.88 0.50 26.77
C ILE A 114 3.37 -0.91 26.41
N ASP A 115 4.22 -1.53 27.23
CA ASP A 115 4.67 -2.92 27.04
C ASP A 115 3.51 -3.92 27.04
N VAL A 116 2.57 -3.76 27.97
CA VAL A 116 1.35 -4.59 27.98
C VAL A 116 0.55 -4.35 26.71
N ALA A 117 0.33 -3.10 26.30
CA ALA A 117 -0.45 -2.76 25.12
C ALA A 117 0.18 -3.25 23.79
N LEU A 118 1.51 -3.24 23.68
CA LEU A 118 2.22 -3.71 22.49
C LEU A 118 2.34 -5.24 22.40
N SER A 119 2.14 -5.95 23.51
CA SER A 119 2.14 -7.41 23.56
C SER A 119 0.71 -7.96 23.49
N LYS A 120 0.39 -8.65 22.39
CA LYS A 120 -0.94 -9.28 22.24
C LYS A 120 -1.21 -10.34 23.30
N ASP A 121 -0.17 -11.02 23.77
CA ASP A 121 -0.26 -12.03 24.83
C ASP A 121 -0.46 -11.38 26.21
N HIS A 122 0.32 -10.36 26.57
CA HIS A 122 0.15 -9.67 27.85
C HIS A 122 -1.20 -8.95 27.94
N THR A 123 -1.63 -8.29 26.85
CA THR A 123 -2.95 -7.66 26.76
C THR A 123 -4.06 -8.67 27.04
N VAL A 124 -3.98 -9.88 26.46
CA VAL A 124 -4.96 -10.95 26.68
C VAL A 124 -4.97 -11.41 28.13
N ARG A 125 -3.80 -11.68 28.73
CA ARG A 125 -3.72 -12.12 30.14
C ARG A 125 -4.31 -11.09 31.12
N VAL A 126 -4.00 -9.81 30.92
CA VAL A 126 -4.57 -8.73 31.74
C VAL A 126 -6.09 -8.64 31.55
N ALA A 127 -6.56 -8.75 30.31
CA ALA A 127 -7.99 -8.74 30.00
C ALA A 127 -8.74 -9.92 30.65
N GLU A 128 -8.17 -11.13 30.61
CA GLU A 128 -8.74 -12.31 31.28
C GLU A 128 -8.86 -12.11 32.79
N GLY A 129 -7.82 -11.56 33.44
CA GLY A 129 -7.84 -11.22 34.86
C GLY A 129 -8.91 -10.19 35.25
N LEU A 130 -9.34 -9.36 34.30
CA LEU A 130 -10.43 -8.38 34.47
C LEU A 130 -11.81 -8.93 34.07
N GLY A 131 -11.90 -10.20 33.67
CA GLY A 131 -13.15 -10.81 33.18
C GLY A 131 -13.58 -10.30 31.79
N ILE A 132 -12.69 -9.66 31.04
CA ILE A 132 -12.94 -9.19 29.67
C ILE A 132 -12.85 -10.38 28.72
N ARG A 133 -13.84 -10.50 27.82
CA ARG A 133 -13.90 -11.61 26.87
C ARG A 133 -12.79 -11.50 25.83
N VAL A 134 -11.93 -12.53 25.78
CA VAL A 134 -10.83 -12.67 24.81
C VAL A 134 -11.03 -13.93 23.95
N PRO A 135 -10.43 -14.00 22.75
CA PRO A 135 -10.45 -15.21 21.94
C PRO A 135 -9.73 -16.34 22.69
N LYS A 136 -10.33 -17.53 22.73
CA LYS A 136 -9.65 -18.73 23.24
C LYS A 136 -8.42 -19.00 22.38
N GLY A 137 -7.26 -19.15 23.00
CA GLY A 137 -6.02 -19.36 22.28
C GLY A 137 -4.88 -19.81 23.18
N ARG A 138 -3.71 -19.96 22.57
CA ARG A 138 -2.47 -20.34 23.23
C ARG A 138 -1.28 -19.62 22.61
N LEU A 139 -0.24 -19.47 23.41
CA LEU A 139 1.07 -19.03 22.94
C LEU A 139 1.89 -20.22 22.46
N VAL A 140 2.49 -20.10 21.27
CA VAL A 140 3.37 -21.08 20.65
C VAL A 140 4.75 -20.44 20.50
N THR A 141 5.74 -20.99 21.19
CA THR A 141 7.10 -20.42 21.29
C THR A 141 8.09 -21.02 20.31
N ASP A 142 7.84 -22.24 19.84
CA ASP A 142 8.73 -22.97 18.93
C ASP A 142 7.94 -23.96 18.06
N ALA A 143 8.62 -24.53 17.06
CA ALA A 143 8.02 -25.45 16.11
C ALA A 143 7.60 -26.79 16.73
N ALA A 144 8.24 -27.23 17.82
CA ALA A 144 7.90 -28.48 18.48
C ALA A 144 6.60 -28.36 19.29
N ALA A 145 6.28 -27.15 19.76
CA ALA A 145 5.01 -26.84 20.42
C ALA A 145 3.79 -26.77 19.47
N VAL A 146 3.98 -26.86 18.16
CA VAL A 146 2.89 -26.83 17.18
C VAL A 146 2.16 -28.18 17.18
N THR A 147 0.96 -28.21 17.76
CA THR A 147 0.09 -29.40 17.70
C THR A 147 -0.94 -29.28 16.57
N THR A 148 -1.83 -30.26 16.42
CA THR A 148 -3.02 -30.12 15.55
C THR A 148 -3.96 -29.02 16.05
N ALA A 149 -4.59 -28.31 15.12
CA ALA A 149 -5.62 -27.31 15.44
C ALA A 149 -6.92 -27.98 15.91
N ALA A 150 -7.63 -27.32 16.83
CA ALA A 150 -8.92 -27.81 17.33
C ALA A 150 -10.06 -27.61 16.31
N SER A 151 -10.04 -26.52 15.55
CA SER A 151 -11.04 -26.18 14.53
C SER A 151 -10.50 -25.12 13.57
N PHE A 152 -11.15 -25.01 12.41
CA PHE A 152 -10.90 -23.97 11.41
C PHE A 152 -12.16 -23.14 11.15
N PRO A 153 -12.01 -21.85 10.77
CA PRO A 153 -10.74 -21.13 10.61
C PRO A 153 -10.04 -20.81 11.94
N ALA A 154 -8.71 -20.74 11.91
CA ALA A 154 -7.87 -20.37 13.06
C ALA A 154 -7.12 -19.05 12.76
N VAL A 155 -6.82 -18.27 13.79
CA VAL A 155 -6.04 -17.03 13.66
C VAL A 155 -4.64 -17.26 14.22
N VAL A 156 -3.63 -17.03 13.39
CA VAL A 156 -2.22 -17.12 13.75
C VAL A 156 -1.63 -15.71 13.66
N LYS A 157 -1.16 -15.18 14.79
CA LYS A 157 -0.68 -13.79 14.88
C LYS A 157 0.65 -13.72 15.64
N PRO A 158 1.60 -12.86 15.25
CA PRO A 158 2.81 -12.66 16.04
C PRO A 158 2.44 -11.99 17.38
N VAL A 159 3.20 -12.23 18.45
CA VAL A 159 2.99 -11.53 19.73
C VAL A 159 3.13 -10.01 19.56
N HIS A 160 4.10 -9.58 18.75
CA HIS A 160 4.34 -8.19 18.38
C HIS A 160 4.19 -7.98 16.89
N SER A 161 3.50 -6.90 16.48
CA SER A 161 3.31 -6.56 15.07
C SER A 161 4.61 -6.09 14.38
N LYS A 162 5.62 -5.70 15.16
CA LYS A 162 6.93 -5.21 14.72
C LYS A 162 8.01 -6.13 15.27
N VAL A 163 8.71 -6.82 14.37
CA VAL A 163 9.74 -7.82 14.72
C VAL A 163 11.06 -7.43 14.08
N ARG A 164 12.16 -7.61 14.81
CA ARG A 164 13.52 -7.33 14.32
C ARG A 164 14.01 -8.53 13.52
N ILE A 165 14.22 -8.34 12.22
CA ILE A 165 14.74 -9.36 11.28
C ILE A 165 15.93 -8.75 10.56
N ASP A 166 17.10 -9.39 10.66
CA ASP A 166 18.37 -8.92 10.07
C ASP A 166 18.72 -7.47 10.44
N GLY A 167 18.52 -7.09 11.71
CA GLY A 167 18.75 -5.71 12.19
C GLY A 167 17.68 -4.68 11.83
N HIS A 168 16.72 -5.03 10.97
CA HIS A 168 15.65 -4.13 10.53
C HIS A 168 14.30 -4.48 11.17
N LEU A 169 13.51 -3.46 11.49
CA LEU A 169 12.15 -3.67 12.02
C LEU A 169 11.19 -3.96 10.86
N ARG A 170 10.64 -5.18 10.81
CA ARG A 170 9.65 -5.61 9.81
C ARG A 170 8.28 -5.77 10.44
N THR A 171 7.23 -5.53 9.65
CA THR A 171 5.85 -5.82 10.06
C THR A 171 5.48 -7.23 9.65
N ILE A 172 4.99 -8.03 10.61
CA ILE A 172 4.38 -9.33 10.34
C ILE A 172 2.89 -9.20 10.68
N GLU A 173 2.03 -9.54 9.72
CA GLU A 173 0.58 -9.44 9.87
C GLU A 173 -0.04 -10.74 10.38
N ALA A 174 -1.18 -10.64 11.05
CA ALA A 174 -1.96 -11.81 11.44
C ALA A 174 -2.51 -12.54 10.20
N ARG A 175 -2.60 -13.88 10.28
CA ARG A 175 -3.13 -14.74 9.23
C ARG A 175 -4.35 -15.51 9.71
N ILE A 176 -5.44 -15.41 8.97
CA ILE A 176 -6.61 -16.26 9.14
C ILE A 176 -6.41 -17.48 8.25
N CYS A 177 -6.29 -18.65 8.89
CA CYS A 177 -5.97 -19.91 8.25
C CYS A 177 -7.26 -20.71 8.06
N ALA A 178 -7.61 -20.99 6.81
CA ALA A 178 -8.81 -21.78 6.45
C ALA A 178 -8.61 -23.28 6.72
N ASP A 179 -7.36 -23.74 6.70
CA ASP A 179 -6.97 -25.14 6.78
C ASP A 179 -5.58 -25.30 7.41
N GLU A 180 -5.18 -26.55 7.63
CA GLU A 180 -3.91 -26.94 8.24
C GLU A 180 -2.70 -26.52 7.37
N GLN A 181 -2.84 -26.51 6.04
CA GLN A 181 -1.74 -26.12 5.15
C GLN A 181 -1.41 -24.64 5.30
N ALA A 182 -2.43 -23.77 5.28
CA ALA A 182 -2.27 -22.33 5.49
C ALA A 182 -1.71 -22.03 6.89
N ARG A 183 -2.14 -22.79 7.89
CA ARG A 183 -1.67 -22.70 9.27
C ARG A 183 -0.20 -23.06 9.41
N GLN A 184 0.24 -24.19 8.86
CA GLN A 184 1.66 -24.58 8.88
C GLN A 184 2.54 -23.59 8.11
N ALA A 185 2.04 -23.02 7.01
CA ALA A 185 2.74 -21.95 6.31
C ALA A 185 2.90 -20.70 7.20
N ALA A 186 1.87 -20.32 7.96
CA ALA A 186 1.95 -19.21 8.92
C ALA A 186 3.01 -19.45 10.00
N PHE A 187 3.02 -20.63 10.62
CA PHE A 187 4.00 -20.96 11.66
C PHE A 187 5.43 -21.00 11.13
N ARG A 188 5.67 -21.62 9.96
CA ARG A 188 6.99 -21.66 9.33
C ARG A 188 7.55 -20.27 9.01
N GLU A 189 6.68 -19.32 8.70
CA GLU A 189 7.06 -17.93 8.43
C GLU A 189 7.32 -17.13 9.71
N MET A 190 6.47 -17.28 10.74
CA MET A 190 6.50 -16.39 11.90
C MET A 190 7.41 -16.87 13.05
N LEU A 191 7.37 -18.17 13.38
CA LEU A 191 8.09 -18.72 14.54
C LEU A 191 9.62 -18.51 14.51
N PRO A 192 10.31 -18.51 13.35
CA PRO A 192 11.74 -18.21 13.33
C PRO A 192 12.10 -16.80 13.82
N HIS A 193 11.12 -15.90 13.91
CA HIS A 193 11.35 -14.48 14.20
C HIS A 193 10.67 -14.01 15.49
N THR A 194 9.56 -14.62 15.90
CA THR A 194 8.79 -14.22 17.08
C THR A 194 7.92 -15.38 17.59
N PRO A 195 7.64 -15.45 18.90
CA PRO A 195 6.54 -16.25 19.41
C PRO A 195 5.21 -15.85 18.74
N VAL A 196 4.31 -16.81 18.63
CA VAL A 196 3.07 -16.72 17.87
C VAL A 196 1.89 -17.06 18.78
N VAL A 197 0.84 -16.24 18.73
CA VAL A 197 -0.44 -16.55 19.35
C VAL A 197 -1.32 -17.25 18.31
N GLU A 198 -1.77 -18.44 18.64
CA GLU A 198 -2.79 -19.19 17.91
C GLU A 198 -4.11 -19.09 18.67
N GLN A 199 -5.18 -18.68 18.01
CA GLN A 199 -6.47 -18.48 18.67
C GLN A 199 -7.65 -18.83 17.75
N GLU A 200 -8.82 -18.98 18.37
CA GLU A 200 -10.09 -19.12 17.66
C GLU A 200 -10.36 -17.92 16.76
N TYR A 201 -10.99 -18.19 15.62
CA TYR A 201 -11.57 -17.14 14.78
C TYR A 201 -12.95 -16.76 15.31
N PHE A 202 -13.09 -15.50 15.74
CA PHE A 202 -14.38 -14.94 16.13
C PHE A 202 -14.94 -14.07 14.99
N ALA A 203 -16.02 -14.54 14.37
CA ALA A 203 -16.72 -13.80 13.33
C ALA A 203 -17.48 -12.61 13.93
N GLY A 204 -17.22 -11.41 13.43
CA GLY A 204 -17.88 -10.21 13.94
C GLY A 204 -17.47 -8.93 13.24
N ARG A 205 -18.18 -7.86 13.56
CA ARG A 205 -17.94 -6.51 13.08
C ARG A 205 -16.77 -5.93 13.85
N GLY A 206 -15.82 -5.33 13.16
CA GLY A 206 -14.69 -4.67 13.83
C GLY A 206 -15.13 -3.36 14.48
N VAL A 207 -14.95 -3.23 15.79
CA VAL A 207 -15.25 -2.00 16.54
C VAL A 207 -13.96 -1.49 17.19
N GLY A 208 -13.65 -0.22 17.02
CA GLY A 208 -12.60 0.46 17.78
C GLY A 208 -13.23 1.37 18.82
N VAL A 209 -12.80 1.26 20.07
CA VAL A 209 -13.11 2.23 21.14
C VAL A 209 -11.87 3.07 21.38
N GLU A 210 -11.97 4.35 21.10
CA GLU A 210 -10.86 5.28 21.11
C GLU A 210 -10.99 6.25 22.26
N ALA A 211 -9.92 6.47 23.00
CA ALA A 211 -9.96 7.28 24.20
C ALA A 211 -8.74 8.17 24.37
N LEU A 212 -8.97 9.29 25.05
CA LEU A 212 -7.96 10.17 25.61
C LEU A 212 -8.04 10.02 27.13
N PHE A 213 -6.95 9.62 27.76
CA PHE A 213 -6.87 9.43 29.20
C PHE A 213 -5.85 10.38 29.83
N GLU A 214 -6.09 10.68 31.10
CA GLU A 214 -5.20 11.44 31.96
C GLU A 214 -4.95 10.61 33.23
N HIS A 215 -3.86 9.86 33.24
CA HIS A 215 -3.39 9.09 34.40
C HIS A 215 -4.43 8.10 34.99
N GLY A 216 -5.11 7.36 34.11
CA GLY A 216 -6.15 6.40 34.46
C GLY A 216 -7.56 6.95 34.32
N GLU A 217 -7.75 8.26 34.20
CA GLU A 217 -9.08 8.85 34.05
C GLU A 217 -9.44 9.14 32.58
N PRO A 218 -10.56 8.60 32.06
CA PRO A 218 -11.00 8.90 30.70
C PRO A 218 -11.47 10.36 30.60
N ARG A 219 -10.88 11.10 29.66
CA ARG A 219 -11.27 12.48 29.34
C ARG A 219 -12.25 12.49 28.18
N TRP A 220 -11.89 11.84 27.08
CA TRP A 220 -12.73 11.70 25.90
C TRP A 220 -12.82 10.24 25.44
N VAL A 221 -13.98 9.87 24.92
CA VAL A 221 -14.25 8.56 24.32
C VAL A 221 -14.93 8.78 22.97
N PHE A 222 -14.54 7.97 21.99
CA PHE A 222 -15.15 7.87 20.68
C PHE A 222 -15.20 6.39 20.30
N ALA A 223 -16.09 6.02 19.39
CA ALA A 223 -16.08 4.67 18.84
C ALA A 223 -16.45 4.68 17.37
N HIS A 224 -15.92 3.70 16.65
CA HIS A 224 -16.28 3.46 15.27
C HIS A 224 -16.50 1.98 14.99
N GLU A 225 -17.33 1.74 13.97
CA GLU A 225 -17.52 0.43 13.35
C GLU A 225 -16.85 0.43 11.98
N ARG A 226 -16.10 -0.64 11.70
CA ARG A 226 -15.51 -0.92 10.40
C ARG A 226 -16.58 -1.56 9.53
N LEU A 227 -16.99 -0.85 8.49
CA LEU A 227 -17.96 -1.34 7.51
C LEU A 227 -17.25 -2.14 6.42
N HIS A 228 -16.13 -1.63 5.92
CA HIS A 228 -15.27 -2.32 4.97
C HIS A 228 -13.85 -2.45 5.55
N GLU A 229 -13.23 -3.61 5.36
CA GLU A 229 -11.91 -3.97 5.90
C GLU A 229 -11.01 -4.53 4.80
N MET A 230 -9.73 -4.18 4.83
CA MET A 230 -8.70 -4.75 3.97
C MET A 230 -7.53 -5.31 4.82
N PRO A 231 -7.14 -6.59 4.61
CA PRO A 231 -7.72 -7.58 3.70
C PRO A 231 -9.17 -7.96 4.03
N LEU A 232 -9.90 -8.54 3.07
CA LEU A 232 -11.35 -8.82 3.18
C LEU A 232 -11.73 -9.79 4.31
N THR A 233 -10.77 -10.58 4.77
CA THR A 233 -10.91 -11.54 5.87
C THR A 233 -10.80 -10.88 7.24
N GLY A 234 -10.39 -9.62 7.30
CA GLY A 234 -10.27 -8.84 8.53
C GLY A 234 -8.98 -8.04 8.54
N GLY A 235 -9.08 -6.74 8.80
CA GLY A 235 -7.91 -5.86 8.71
C GLY A 235 -8.20 -4.39 8.95
N ALA A 236 -7.39 -3.53 8.33
CA ALA A 236 -7.52 -2.09 8.45
C ALA A 236 -8.81 -1.59 7.80
N SER A 237 -9.44 -0.60 8.43
CA SER A 237 -10.69 -0.03 7.93
C SER A 237 -10.50 0.77 6.65
N THR A 238 -11.30 0.46 5.62
CA THR A 238 -11.40 1.26 4.39
C THR A 238 -12.65 2.13 4.35
N TYR A 239 -13.72 1.68 5.00
CA TYR A 239 -14.94 2.45 5.21
C TYR A 239 -15.44 2.22 6.63
N ARG A 240 -15.78 3.29 7.34
CA ARG A 240 -16.22 3.23 8.73
C ARG A 240 -17.29 4.26 9.06
N ARG A 241 -17.99 4.01 10.17
CA ARG A 241 -18.94 4.95 10.74
C ARG A 241 -18.72 5.17 12.23
N ALA A 242 -19.05 6.37 12.70
CA ALA A 242 -19.16 6.67 14.12
C ALA A 242 -20.35 5.92 14.71
N ILE A 243 -20.20 5.35 15.91
CA ILE A 243 -21.25 4.63 16.64
C ILE A 243 -21.23 5.03 18.11
N GLU A 244 -22.35 4.78 18.81
CA GLU A 244 -22.27 4.51 20.24
C GLU A 244 -21.94 3.02 20.38
N PRO A 245 -20.82 2.65 21.05
CA PRO A 245 -20.46 1.25 21.21
C PRO A 245 -21.41 0.54 22.17
N PRO A 246 -21.62 -0.79 22.05
CA PRO A 246 -22.34 -1.55 23.06
C PRO A 246 -21.74 -1.32 24.45
N ALA A 247 -22.58 -1.20 25.47
CA ALA A 247 -22.16 -0.84 26.83
C ALA A 247 -21.03 -1.75 27.36
N ALA A 248 -21.17 -3.07 27.19
CA ALA A 248 -20.15 -4.03 27.62
C ALA A 248 -18.79 -3.87 26.91
N VAL A 249 -18.79 -3.46 25.63
CA VAL A 249 -17.57 -3.19 24.86
C VAL A 249 -16.89 -1.91 25.36
N ARG A 250 -17.69 -0.86 25.63
CA ARG A 250 -17.19 0.39 26.21
C ARG A 250 -16.60 0.17 27.59
N GLU A 251 -17.32 -0.53 28.46
CA GLU A 251 -16.88 -0.82 29.83
C GLU A 251 -15.61 -1.65 29.84
N ALA A 252 -15.50 -2.67 28.99
CA ALA A 252 -14.28 -3.47 28.84
C ALA A 252 -13.08 -2.61 28.42
N ALA A 253 -13.25 -1.75 27.41
CA ALA A 253 -12.18 -0.86 26.95
C ALA A 253 -11.70 0.09 28.07
N LEU A 254 -12.65 0.70 28.79
CA LEU A 254 -12.32 1.65 29.86
C LEU A 254 -11.73 0.96 31.09
N ALA A 255 -12.22 -0.23 31.46
CA ALA A 255 -11.69 -1.01 32.56
C ALA A 255 -10.23 -1.41 32.30
N LEU A 256 -9.93 -1.87 31.08
CA LEU A 256 -8.57 -2.23 30.68
C LEU A 256 -7.62 -1.03 30.76
N LEU A 257 -7.99 0.11 30.18
CA LEU A 257 -7.14 1.32 30.20
C LEU A 257 -7.01 1.93 31.61
N ARG A 258 -8.04 1.83 32.46
CA ARG A 258 -7.97 2.21 33.89
C ARG A 258 -7.00 1.35 34.66
N HIS A 259 -7.05 0.03 34.47
CA HIS A 259 -6.13 -0.91 35.11
C HIS A 259 -4.67 -0.60 34.76
N LEU A 260 -4.41 -0.22 33.51
CA LEU A 260 -3.11 0.24 33.04
C LEU A 260 -2.78 1.70 33.42
N ARG A 261 -3.60 2.37 34.24
CA ARG A 261 -3.43 3.79 34.60
C ARG A 261 -3.10 4.68 33.40
N TRP A 262 -3.76 4.42 32.27
CA TRP A 262 -3.35 4.92 30.95
C TRP A 262 -3.23 6.45 30.91
N HIS A 263 -2.29 6.96 30.11
CA HIS A 263 -2.15 8.39 29.86
C HIS A 263 -1.95 8.63 28.36
N GLY A 264 -2.61 9.65 27.82
CA GLY A 264 -2.61 9.93 26.38
C GLY A 264 -3.69 9.16 25.61
N VAL A 265 -3.43 8.92 24.33
CA VAL A 265 -4.40 8.29 23.42
C VAL A 265 -4.22 6.78 23.34
N ALA A 266 -5.34 6.07 23.18
CA ALA A 266 -5.34 4.65 22.80
C ALA A 266 -6.60 4.31 22.00
N MET A 267 -6.50 3.27 21.19
CA MET A 267 -7.64 2.59 20.59
C MET A 267 -7.66 1.14 21.01
N VAL A 268 -8.72 0.70 21.66
CA VAL A 268 -8.95 -0.71 22.01
C VAL A 268 -9.83 -1.32 20.93
N GLU A 269 -9.34 -2.36 20.26
CA GLU A 269 -10.04 -3.02 19.16
C GLU A 269 -10.79 -4.27 19.63
N PHE A 270 -12.01 -4.42 19.12
CA PHE A 270 -12.89 -5.55 19.37
C PHE A 270 -13.42 -6.13 18.06
N LYS A 271 -13.75 -7.42 18.09
CA LYS A 271 -14.75 -8.00 17.19
C LYS A 271 -16.04 -8.18 17.99
N VAL A 272 -17.15 -7.70 17.44
CA VAL A 272 -18.47 -7.70 18.10
C VAL A 272 -19.45 -8.49 17.24
N SER A 273 -20.25 -9.34 17.88
CA SER A 273 -21.29 -10.11 17.19
C SER A 273 -22.29 -9.18 16.46
N PRO A 274 -22.99 -9.68 15.42
CA PRO A 274 -23.97 -8.88 14.68
C PRO A 274 -25.05 -8.23 15.57
N ASP A 275 -25.51 -8.94 16.60
CA ASP A 275 -26.51 -8.47 17.58
C ASP A 275 -25.95 -7.54 18.67
N GLY A 276 -24.62 -7.40 18.77
CA GLY A 276 -23.95 -6.56 19.76
C GLY A 276 -23.84 -7.16 21.17
N GLN A 277 -24.27 -8.42 21.38
CA GLN A 277 -24.34 -9.06 22.71
C GLN A 277 -23.03 -9.74 23.14
N ASP A 278 -22.25 -10.25 22.18
CA ASP A 278 -20.96 -10.88 22.44
C ASP A 278 -19.82 -10.16 21.74
N TYR A 279 -18.62 -10.26 22.30
CA TYR A 279 -17.44 -9.61 21.76
C TYR A 279 -16.17 -10.36 22.14
N ARG A 280 -15.09 -10.06 21.42
CA ARG A 280 -13.72 -10.47 21.76
C ARG A 280 -12.79 -9.28 21.63
N LEU A 281 -11.96 -9.05 22.64
CA LEU A 281 -10.83 -8.13 22.58
C LEU A 281 -9.81 -8.61 21.54
N ILE A 282 -9.31 -7.71 20.70
CA ILE A 282 -8.33 -8.03 19.65
C ILE A 282 -6.94 -7.54 20.06
N GLU A 283 -6.81 -6.24 20.35
CA GLU A 283 -5.56 -5.60 20.76
C GLU A 283 -5.79 -4.18 21.31
N ILE A 284 -4.76 -3.61 21.93
CA ILE A 284 -4.67 -2.18 22.23
C ILE A 284 -3.70 -1.55 21.22
N ASN A 285 -4.10 -0.44 20.62
CA ASN A 285 -3.26 0.42 19.79
C ASN A 285 -2.84 1.65 20.62
N PRO A 286 -1.62 1.70 21.17
CA PRO A 286 -1.18 2.72 22.14
C PRO A 286 -0.74 4.05 21.48
N ARG A 287 -1.43 4.45 20.40
CA ARG A 287 -1.06 5.59 19.54
C ARG A 287 -2.28 6.07 18.75
N LEU A 288 -2.11 7.17 18.01
CA LEU A 288 -3.08 7.59 17.01
C LEU A 288 -3.27 6.51 15.93
N TRP A 289 -4.51 6.33 15.48
CA TRP A 289 -4.94 5.23 14.61
C TRP A 289 -5.26 5.71 13.19
N GLY A 290 -5.26 4.78 12.23
CA GLY A 290 -5.52 5.10 10.82
C GLY A 290 -6.92 5.67 10.58
N SER A 291 -7.91 5.31 11.43
CA SER A 291 -9.27 5.85 11.35
C SER A 291 -9.47 7.20 12.05
N LEU A 292 -8.42 7.83 12.59
CA LEU A 292 -8.45 9.16 13.24
C LEU A 292 -9.24 10.23 12.46
N PRO A 293 -9.19 10.32 11.11
CA PRO A 293 -9.99 11.29 10.38
C PRO A 293 -11.48 11.25 10.71
N LEU A 294 -12.03 10.07 11.02
CA LEU A 294 -13.44 9.96 11.39
C LEU A 294 -13.73 10.68 12.70
N ALA A 295 -12.92 10.45 13.75
CA ALA A 295 -13.10 11.12 15.04
C ALA A 295 -12.99 12.64 14.91
N VAL A 296 -11.94 13.12 14.25
CA VAL A 296 -11.73 14.57 14.00
C VAL A 296 -12.88 15.13 13.16
N GLY A 297 -13.29 14.42 12.11
CA GLY A 297 -14.41 14.79 11.25
C GLY A 297 -15.74 14.86 12.01
N ALA A 298 -15.96 13.97 12.97
CA ALA A 298 -17.15 13.93 13.83
C ALA A 298 -17.16 15.04 14.88
N GLY A 299 -15.99 15.59 15.22
CA GLY A 299 -15.81 16.68 16.19
C GLY A 299 -14.97 16.32 17.42
N VAL A 300 -14.45 15.10 17.51
CA VAL A 300 -13.56 14.63 18.59
C VAL A 300 -12.11 14.77 18.13
N ASN A 301 -11.47 15.89 18.47
CA ASN A 301 -10.13 16.23 18.00
C ASN A 301 -9.02 15.75 18.96
N PHE A 302 -8.67 14.47 18.90
CA PHE A 302 -7.62 13.87 19.75
C PHE A 302 -6.26 14.59 19.71
N PRO A 303 -5.73 15.04 18.55
CA PRO A 303 -4.52 15.87 18.50
C PRO A 303 -4.59 17.15 19.34
N LEU A 304 -5.74 17.84 19.34
CA LEU A 304 -5.96 18.99 20.22
C LEU A 304 -6.01 18.57 21.70
N GLY A 305 -6.60 17.42 22.01
CA GLY A 305 -6.62 16.87 23.36
C GLY A 305 -5.21 16.58 23.90
N LEU A 306 -4.35 15.98 23.07
CA LEU A 306 -2.93 15.76 23.39
C LEU A 306 -2.21 17.08 23.64
N LEU A 307 -2.39 18.09 22.78
CA LEU A 307 -1.79 19.40 22.98
C LEU A 307 -2.22 20.01 24.32
N ARG A 308 -3.52 19.92 24.66
CA ARG A 308 -4.04 20.45 25.93
C ARG A 308 -3.42 19.78 27.14
N LEU A 309 -3.30 18.46 27.13
CA LEU A 309 -2.61 17.72 28.19
C LEU A 309 -1.13 18.12 28.29
N ALA A 310 -0.42 18.19 27.16
CA ALA A 310 0.99 18.54 27.13
C ALA A 310 1.28 19.96 27.67
N THR A 311 0.36 20.90 27.44
CA THR A 311 0.48 22.29 27.92
C THR A 311 -0.24 22.57 29.24
N GLY A 312 -0.76 21.54 29.93
CA GLY A 312 -1.51 21.69 31.19
C GLY A 312 -2.80 22.50 31.06
N THR A 313 -3.33 22.65 29.84
CA THR A 313 -4.59 23.34 29.59
C THR A 313 -5.76 22.37 29.79
N PRO A 314 -6.88 22.79 30.42
CA PRO A 314 -8.02 21.91 30.61
C PRO A 314 -8.53 21.30 29.30
N VAL A 315 -8.56 19.97 29.23
CA VAL A 315 -9.07 19.22 28.05
C VAL A 315 -10.52 19.60 27.73
N GLY A 316 -11.33 19.90 28.74
CA GLY A 316 -12.75 20.23 28.59
C GLY A 316 -13.65 19.00 28.56
N PRO A 317 -14.98 19.19 28.43
CA PRO A 317 -15.95 18.10 28.46
C PRO A 317 -15.86 17.20 27.21
N GLN A 318 -16.50 16.03 27.27
CA GLN A 318 -16.68 15.12 26.15
C GLN A 318 -17.30 15.84 24.93
N PRO A 319 -16.63 15.86 23.77
CA PRO A 319 -17.20 16.42 22.55
C PRO A 319 -18.36 15.56 22.04
N ARG A 320 -19.38 16.20 21.45
CA ARG A 320 -20.50 15.51 20.80
C ARG A 320 -20.16 15.19 19.33
N PRO A 321 -20.19 13.92 18.91
CA PRO A 321 -19.79 13.51 17.56
C PRO A 321 -20.91 13.71 16.52
N THR A 322 -21.25 14.96 16.17
CA THR A 322 -22.40 15.28 15.30
C THR A 322 -22.04 15.65 13.86
N ARG A 323 -20.77 15.94 13.55
CA ARG A 323 -20.39 16.63 12.29
C ARG A 323 -20.15 15.71 11.08
N CYS A 324 -19.83 14.44 11.31
CA CYS A 324 -19.50 13.49 10.25
C CYS A 324 -19.78 12.09 10.77
N ARG A 325 -20.66 11.35 10.10
CA ARG A 325 -21.03 10.00 10.54
C ARG A 325 -20.23 8.92 9.84
N TYR A 326 -19.84 9.12 8.58
CA TYR A 326 -19.12 8.14 7.77
C TYR A 326 -17.80 8.70 7.25
N MET A 327 -16.77 7.87 7.16
CA MET A 327 -15.47 8.25 6.62
C MET A 327 -14.92 7.16 5.71
N ARG A 328 -14.41 7.55 4.54
CA ARG A 328 -13.90 6.62 3.52
C ARG A 328 -12.44 6.87 3.18
N HIS A 329 -11.67 5.80 3.21
CA HIS A 329 -10.36 5.71 2.60
C HIS A 329 -10.53 5.33 1.11
N VAL A 330 -10.70 6.33 0.25
CA VAL A 330 -11.05 6.17 -1.18
C VAL A 330 -10.23 5.08 -1.89
N SER A 331 -8.89 5.14 -1.85
CA SER A 331 -8.03 4.19 -2.58
C SER A 331 -8.20 2.73 -2.14
N ASN A 332 -8.27 2.46 -0.83
CA ASN A 332 -8.44 1.11 -0.31
C ASN A 332 -9.87 0.63 -0.47
N ASP A 333 -10.84 1.54 -0.45
CA ASP A 333 -12.23 1.18 -0.59
C ASP A 333 -12.59 0.80 -2.03
N VAL A 334 -12.01 1.49 -3.03
CA VAL A 334 -12.07 1.02 -4.42
C VAL A 334 -11.46 -0.38 -4.56
N ARG A 335 -10.32 -0.64 -3.88
CA ARG A 335 -9.73 -1.99 -3.85
C ARG A 335 -10.67 -3.01 -3.19
N TRP A 336 -11.35 -2.62 -2.11
CA TRP A 336 -12.34 -3.45 -1.43
C TRP A 336 -13.47 -3.85 -2.39
N PHE A 337 -14.13 -2.90 -3.07
CA PHE A 337 -15.18 -3.22 -4.05
C PHE A 337 -14.72 -4.21 -5.12
N VAL A 338 -13.54 -3.97 -5.71
CA VAL A 338 -12.98 -4.84 -6.75
C VAL A 338 -12.69 -6.25 -6.21
N GLN A 339 -12.08 -6.36 -5.03
CA GLN A 339 -11.73 -7.66 -4.47
C GLN A 339 -12.94 -8.41 -3.94
N SER A 340 -13.90 -7.72 -3.30
CA SER A 340 -15.16 -8.31 -2.83
C SER A 340 -15.96 -8.92 -3.98
N TRP A 341 -16.01 -8.25 -5.15
CA TRP A 341 -16.65 -8.82 -6.33
C TRP A 341 -15.94 -10.10 -6.84
N LYS A 342 -14.60 -10.05 -6.92
CA LYS A 342 -13.77 -11.17 -7.40
C LYS A 342 -13.84 -12.38 -6.47
N ARG A 343 -13.88 -12.16 -5.16
CA ARG A 343 -13.88 -13.20 -4.12
C ARG A 343 -15.25 -13.43 -3.49
N ARG A 344 -16.35 -13.07 -4.15
CA ARG A 344 -17.72 -13.15 -3.60
C ARG A 344 -18.15 -14.54 -3.09
N HIS A 345 -17.47 -15.61 -3.50
CA HIS A 345 -17.72 -16.98 -3.05
C HIS A 345 -16.84 -17.42 -1.88
N ASP A 346 -15.87 -16.59 -1.45
CA ASP A 346 -14.99 -16.87 -0.33
C ASP A 346 -15.80 -16.88 0.98
N PRO A 347 -15.79 -17.99 1.74
CA PRO A 347 -16.56 -18.11 2.98
C PRO A 347 -15.98 -17.28 4.13
N LEU A 348 -14.73 -16.82 4.03
CA LEU A 348 -14.03 -16.07 5.08
C LEU A 348 -14.22 -14.54 4.97
N LEU A 349 -15.03 -14.06 4.04
CA LEU A 349 -15.32 -12.63 3.93
C LEU A 349 -16.02 -12.12 5.20
N VAL A 350 -15.44 -11.12 5.84
CA VAL A 350 -16.06 -10.45 7.01
C VAL A 350 -17.38 -9.79 6.63
N LYS A 351 -17.44 -9.24 5.40
CA LYS A 351 -18.64 -8.65 4.82
C LYS A 351 -18.76 -9.04 3.36
N ARG A 352 -19.96 -9.47 2.97
CA ARG A 352 -20.35 -9.64 1.56
C ARG A 352 -20.82 -8.30 0.99
N LEU A 353 -20.48 -8.08 -0.28
CA LEU A 353 -20.92 -6.92 -1.04
C LEU A 353 -22.44 -6.96 -1.23
N ASP A 354 -23.12 -5.87 -0.93
CA ASP A 354 -24.58 -5.73 -1.09
C ASP A 354 -24.97 -4.40 -1.77
N ALA A 355 -26.26 -4.23 -2.07
CA ALA A 355 -26.77 -3.02 -2.73
C ALA A 355 -26.59 -1.75 -1.87
N GLY A 356 -26.63 -1.89 -0.54
CA GLY A 356 -26.42 -0.78 0.40
C GLY A 356 -25.01 -0.20 0.33
N ASP A 357 -24.02 -1.00 -0.05
CA ASP A 357 -22.63 -0.55 -0.25
C ASP A 357 -22.53 0.40 -1.44
N PHE A 358 -23.23 0.10 -2.54
CA PHE A 358 -23.30 0.97 -3.73
C PHE A 358 -24.09 2.25 -3.45
N LEU A 359 -25.24 2.15 -2.80
CA LEU A 359 -26.02 3.33 -2.37
C LEU A 359 -25.20 4.22 -1.43
N GLY A 360 -24.33 3.62 -0.62
CA GLY A 360 -23.40 4.31 0.26
C GLY A 360 -22.45 5.27 -0.46
N LEU A 361 -22.13 5.04 -1.73
CA LEU A 361 -21.27 5.93 -2.53
C LEU A 361 -21.90 7.31 -2.79
N LEU A 362 -23.23 7.44 -2.63
CA LEU A 362 -23.96 8.70 -2.81
C LEU A 362 -24.00 9.56 -1.54
N ARG A 363 -23.65 9.01 -0.37
CA ARG A 363 -23.69 9.72 0.93
C ARG A 363 -22.88 11.02 0.99
N PRO A 364 -21.74 11.19 0.28
CA PRO A 364 -21.06 12.48 0.23
C PRO A 364 -21.92 13.63 -0.31
N LEU A 365 -22.92 13.36 -1.17
CA LEU A 365 -23.79 14.40 -1.74
C LEU A 365 -24.72 15.05 -0.69
N TRP A 366 -24.87 14.42 0.47
CA TRP A 366 -25.85 14.78 1.52
C TRP A 366 -25.12 15.17 2.82
N GLY A 367 -23.79 15.34 2.77
CA GLY A 367 -22.95 15.77 3.90
C GLY A 367 -22.73 14.73 5.01
N ALA A 368 -23.32 13.54 4.92
CA ALA A 368 -23.21 12.50 5.95
C ALA A 368 -21.84 11.77 5.96
N GLU A 369 -21.09 11.85 4.85
CA GLU A 369 -19.83 11.16 4.62
C GLU A 369 -18.73 12.12 4.14
N ARG A 370 -17.50 11.85 4.58
CA ARG A 370 -16.28 12.52 4.09
C ARG A 370 -15.22 11.50 3.66
N TRP A 371 -14.17 12.00 3.02
CA TRP A 371 -12.99 11.22 2.63
C TRP A 371 -11.79 11.54 3.51
N ASP A 372 -10.98 10.53 3.79
CA ASP A 372 -9.76 10.67 4.57
C ASP A 372 -8.89 11.81 4.04
N LEU A 373 -8.44 12.70 4.93
CA LEU A 373 -7.56 13.84 4.61
C LEU A 373 -8.18 14.91 3.68
N PHE A 374 -9.41 14.75 3.19
CA PHE A 374 -10.05 15.76 2.35
C PHE A 374 -10.51 16.95 3.19
N ARG A 375 -10.06 18.14 2.81
CA ARG A 375 -10.57 19.43 3.28
C ARG A 375 -10.84 20.32 2.07
N TRP A 376 -11.96 21.05 2.08
CA TRP A 376 -12.29 21.98 1.01
C TRP A 376 -11.20 23.05 0.83
N ASN A 377 -10.66 23.56 1.93
CA ASN A 377 -9.64 24.62 1.94
C ASN A 377 -8.20 24.10 1.82
N ASP A 378 -7.99 22.78 1.86
CA ASP A 378 -6.67 22.16 1.69
C ASP A 378 -6.82 20.74 1.14
N ARG A 379 -6.59 20.60 -0.17
CA ARG A 379 -6.74 19.34 -0.90
C ARG A 379 -5.41 18.62 -1.12
N THR A 380 -4.30 19.19 -0.67
CA THR A 380 -2.94 18.73 -0.99
C THR A 380 -2.70 17.31 -0.50
N LEU A 381 -2.98 17.04 0.78
CA LEU A 381 -2.81 15.72 1.38
C LEU A 381 -3.77 14.68 0.82
N TRP A 382 -5.00 15.07 0.46
CA TRP A 382 -5.92 14.14 -0.19
C TRP A 382 -5.40 13.70 -1.56
N TRP A 383 -4.93 14.65 -2.38
CA TRP A 383 -4.32 14.34 -3.67
C TRP A 383 -3.07 13.47 -3.52
N ALA A 384 -2.17 13.83 -2.60
CA ALA A 384 -0.98 13.03 -2.32
C ALA A 384 -1.35 11.59 -1.91
N ALA A 385 -2.36 11.41 -1.05
CA ALA A 385 -2.80 10.11 -0.56
C ALA A 385 -3.66 9.29 -1.54
N THR A 386 -4.10 9.88 -2.66
CA THR A 386 -4.98 9.22 -3.66
C THR A 386 -4.38 9.19 -5.07
N ARG A 387 -3.22 9.82 -5.29
CA ARG A 387 -2.54 9.90 -6.59
C ARG A 387 -2.40 8.54 -7.28
N ASP A 388 -1.97 7.51 -6.55
CA ASP A 388 -1.71 6.18 -7.12
C ASP A 388 -2.96 5.51 -7.68
N LEU A 389 -4.15 5.82 -7.11
CA LEU A 389 -5.42 5.33 -7.64
C LEU A 389 -5.66 5.90 -9.04
N PHE A 390 -5.46 7.21 -9.22
CA PHE A 390 -5.66 7.89 -10.49
C PHE A 390 -4.56 7.54 -11.50
N GLN A 391 -3.31 7.35 -11.05
CA GLN A 391 -2.23 6.83 -11.89
C GLN A 391 -2.57 5.42 -12.40
N GLY A 392 -3.10 4.53 -11.56
CA GLY A 392 -3.53 3.20 -12.00
C GLY A 392 -4.65 3.23 -13.06
N ILE A 393 -5.60 4.15 -12.92
CA ILE A 393 -6.70 4.34 -13.88
C ILE A 393 -6.17 4.91 -15.20
N THR A 394 -5.36 5.96 -15.14
CA THR A 394 -4.75 6.59 -16.32
C THR A 394 -3.86 5.62 -17.07
N ASN A 395 -3.01 4.85 -16.37
CA ASN A 395 -2.19 3.80 -16.99
C ASN A 395 -3.07 2.73 -17.67
N ARG A 396 -4.18 2.31 -17.06
CA ARG A 396 -5.10 1.35 -17.71
C ARG A 396 -5.76 1.96 -18.96
N LEU A 397 -6.17 3.21 -18.89
CA LEU A 397 -6.77 3.93 -20.02
C LEU A 397 -5.77 4.09 -21.17
N ASN A 398 -4.54 4.49 -20.87
CA ASN A 398 -3.48 4.65 -21.86
C ASN A 398 -3.14 3.32 -22.52
N ARG A 399 -2.97 2.23 -21.74
CA ARG A 399 -2.78 0.88 -22.29
C ARG A 399 -3.90 0.45 -23.21
N TRP A 400 -5.15 0.74 -22.83
CA TRP A 400 -6.30 0.45 -23.68
C TRP A 400 -6.32 1.29 -24.97
N ARG A 401 -5.98 2.58 -24.89
CA ARG A 401 -5.85 3.47 -26.06
C ARG A 401 -4.74 2.99 -27.00
N ALA A 402 -3.55 2.72 -26.46
CA ALA A 402 -2.40 2.20 -27.19
C ALA A 402 -2.73 0.85 -27.84
N GLY A 403 -3.33 -0.09 -27.11
CA GLY A 403 -3.75 -1.38 -27.66
C GLY A 403 -4.81 -1.25 -28.77
N ARG A 404 -5.75 -0.32 -28.64
CA ARG A 404 -6.74 -0.02 -29.71
C ARG A 404 -6.08 0.58 -30.94
N ALA A 405 -5.19 1.57 -30.76
CA ALA A 405 -4.46 2.21 -31.85
C ALA A 405 -3.54 1.22 -32.57
N ALA A 406 -2.82 0.38 -31.83
CA ALA A 406 -1.96 -0.67 -32.38
C ALA A 406 -2.74 -1.67 -33.25
N ARG A 407 -3.94 -2.07 -32.82
CA ARG A 407 -4.83 -2.94 -33.63
C ARG A 407 -5.35 -2.23 -34.87
N ALA A 408 -5.71 -0.96 -34.78
CA ALA A 408 -6.16 -0.16 -35.93
C ALA A 408 -5.04 0.05 -36.95
N ASN A 409 -3.80 0.27 -36.49
CA ASN A 409 -2.63 0.32 -37.37
C ASN A 409 -2.37 -1.05 -37.99
N TRP A 410 -2.43 -2.12 -37.19
CA TRP A 410 -2.28 -3.47 -37.73
C TRP A 410 -3.31 -3.81 -38.78
N SER A 411 -4.60 -3.45 -38.60
CA SER A 411 -5.61 -3.73 -39.62
C SER A 411 -5.33 -3.02 -40.96
N ARG A 412 -4.62 -1.89 -40.94
CA ARG A 412 -4.18 -1.18 -42.15
C ARG A 412 -2.92 -1.80 -42.77
N LEU A 413 -1.99 -2.29 -41.94
CA LEU A 413 -0.70 -2.86 -42.37
C LEU A 413 -0.80 -4.36 -42.74
N ALA A 414 -1.78 -5.08 -42.18
CA ALA A 414 -1.93 -6.52 -42.36
C ALA A 414 -2.15 -6.97 -43.81
N PRO A 415 -2.89 -6.24 -44.68
CA PRO A 415 -2.97 -6.59 -46.10
C PRO A 415 -1.63 -6.54 -46.81
N ASP A 416 -0.81 -5.51 -46.54
CA ASP A 416 0.53 -5.38 -47.12
C ASP A 416 1.50 -6.43 -46.58
N TRP A 417 1.40 -6.75 -45.28
CA TRP A 417 2.12 -7.87 -44.66
C TRP A 417 1.76 -9.20 -45.33
N ARG A 418 0.47 -9.51 -45.48
CA ARG A 418 -0.05 -10.74 -46.11
C ARG A 418 0.22 -10.83 -47.61
N ALA A 419 0.43 -9.70 -48.27
CA ALA A 419 0.84 -9.64 -49.66
C ALA A 419 2.37 -9.66 -49.85
N GLY A 420 3.14 -9.66 -48.76
CA GLY A 420 4.60 -9.63 -48.81
C GLY A 420 5.18 -8.30 -49.32
N ARG A 421 4.44 -7.20 -49.18
CA ARG A 421 4.84 -5.83 -49.59
C ARG A 421 5.67 -5.09 -48.53
N ILE A 422 5.73 -5.62 -47.32
CA ILE A 422 6.54 -5.08 -46.23
C ILE A 422 7.90 -5.80 -46.23
N GLU A 423 8.94 -5.06 -46.59
CA GLU A 423 10.31 -5.55 -46.74
C GLU A 423 11.23 -5.05 -45.63
N ARG A 424 10.85 -4.01 -44.88
CA ARG A 424 11.67 -3.41 -43.82
C ARG A 424 10.91 -3.33 -42.51
N VAL A 425 11.34 -4.14 -41.54
CA VAL A 425 10.72 -4.24 -40.22
C VAL A 425 11.70 -3.82 -39.14
N LEU A 426 11.27 -2.93 -38.26
CA LEU A 426 11.99 -2.57 -37.05
C LEU A 426 11.29 -3.16 -35.82
N VAL A 427 12.01 -3.93 -35.02
CA VAL A 427 11.51 -4.45 -33.74
C VAL A 427 12.07 -3.61 -32.60
N LEU A 428 11.19 -3.08 -31.75
CA LEU A 428 11.55 -2.09 -30.74
C LEU A 428 11.10 -2.53 -29.34
N CYS A 429 12.04 -2.50 -28.38
CA CYS A 429 11.73 -2.64 -26.96
C CYS A 429 12.51 -1.61 -26.13
N TYR A 430 12.30 -1.53 -24.80
CA TYR A 430 12.99 -0.51 -24.00
C TYR A 430 14.53 -0.60 -24.10
N GLY A 431 15.12 -1.74 -23.74
CA GLY A 431 16.57 -1.88 -23.63
C GLY A 431 17.31 -2.40 -24.88
N ASN A 432 16.63 -3.06 -25.83
CA ASN A 432 17.25 -3.84 -26.91
C ASN A 432 18.33 -4.83 -26.41
N ILE A 433 18.06 -5.50 -25.29
CA ILE A 433 18.92 -6.57 -24.74
C ILE A 433 18.15 -7.87 -24.49
N CYS A 434 16.81 -7.84 -24.49
CA CYS A 434 16.01 -9.02 -24.18
C CYS A 434 15.02 -9.36 -25.30
N ARG A 435 13.96 -8.56 -25.45
CA ARG A 435 12.78 -8.91 -26.27
C ARG A 435 12.96 -8.61 -27.76
N SER A 436 13.27 -7.36 -28.10
CA SER A 436 13.41 -6.97 -29.51
C SER A 436 14.51 -7.72 -30.29
N PRO A 437 15.68 -8.07 -29.74
CA PRO A 437 16.65 -8.85 -30.51
C PRO A 437 16.18 -10.27 -30.78
N VAL A 438 15.53 -10.93 -29.81
CA VAL A 438 14.98 -12.28 -29.98
C VAL A 438 13.92 -12.30 -31.08
N VAL A 439 12.93 -11.40 -30.97
CA VAL A 439 11.87 -11.29 -31.99
C VAL A 439 12.45 -10.92 -33.36
N GLY A 440 13.44 -10.02 -33.40
CA GLY A 440 14.12 -9.63 -34.63
C GLY A 440 14.81 -10.80 -35.33
N LEU A 441 15.57 -11.61 -34.59
CA LEU A 441 16.27 -12.79 -35.13
C LEU A 441 15.28 -13.85 -35.60
N MET A 442 14.22 -14.13 -34.83
CA MET A 442 13.19 -15.10 -35.23
C MET A 442 12.45 -14.66 -36.51
N LEU A 443 12.18 -13.37 -36.67
CA LEU A 443 11.56 -12.84 -37.89
C LEU A 443 12.52 -12.89 -39.08
N ALA A 444 13.80 -12.54 -38.87
CA ALA A 444 14.82 -12.57 -39.93
C ALA A 444 15.05 -13.99 -40.46
N ASP A 445 15.12 -14.98 -39.57
CA ASP A 445 15.29 -16.40 -39.90
C ASP A 445 14.08 -16.94 -40.69
N ALA A 446 12.87 -16.62 -40.24
CA ALA A 446 11.66 -17.12 -40.87
C ALA A 446 11.27 -16.39 -42.18
N LEU A 447 11.74 -15.17 -42.40
CA LEU A 447 11.33 -14.30 -43.50
C LEU A 447 12.56 -13.77 -44.28
N PRO A 448 13.24 -14.61 -45.09
CA PRO A 448 14.51 -14.24 -45.74
C PRO A 448 14.41 -13.08 -46.76
N GLY A 449 13.19 -12.75 -47.22
CA GLY A 449 12.93 -11.60 -48.09
C GLY A 449 12.67 -10.28 -47.35
N VAL A 450 12.68 -10.29 -46.01
CA VAL A 450 12.39 -9.13 -45.17
C VAL A 450 13.64 -8.73 -44.40
N GLN A 451 14.08 -7.50 -44.59
CA GLN A 451 15.14 -6.90 -43.79
C GLN A 451 14.57 -6.56 -42.41
N VAL A 452 15.13 -7.17 -41.37
CA VAL A 452 14.72 -6.95 -39.98
C VAL A 452 15.84 -6.28 -39.21
N ARG A 453 15.51 -5.17 -38.52
CA ARG A 453 16.38 -4.53 -37.53
C ARG A 453 15.76 -4.63 -36.15
N SER A 454 16.59 -4.62 -35.11
CA SER A 454 16.11 -4.44 -33.74
C SER A 454 16.81 -3.26 -33.08
N ALA A 455 16.06 -2.48 -32.30
CA ALA A 455 16.58 -1.33 -31.57
C ALA A 455 15.80 -1.13 -30.26
N GLY A 456 16.20 -0.13 -29.48
CA GLY A 456 15.51 0.25 -28.25
C GLY A 456 15.61 1.72 -27.88
N MET A 457 15.00 2.11 -26.78
CA MET A 457 14.87 3.52 -26.39
C MET A 457 15.91 3.97 -25.35
N HIS A 458 16.63 3.01 -24.75
CA HIS A 458 17.60 3.28 -23.71
C HIS A 458 18.89 3.91 -24.29
N PRO A 459 19.43 4.99 -23.67
CA PRO A 459 20.53 5.77 -24.24
C PRO A 459 21.88 5.02 -24.28
N LYS A 460 22.11 4.11 -23.32
CA LYS A 460 23.32 3.28 -23.32
C LYS A 460 23.23 2.17 -24.37
N THR A 461 24.08 2.24 -25.38
CA THR A 461 24.24 1.24 -26.45
C THR A 461 25.38 0.25 -26.13
N GLY A 462 25.57 -0.76 -26.99
CA GLY A 462 26.66 -1.73 -26.89
C GLY A 462 26.53 -2.77 -25.77
N ARG A 463 25.36 -2.87 -25.11
CA ARG A 463 25.14 -3.82 -24.02
C ARG A 463 24.82 -5.21 -24.55
N THR A 464 25.24 -6.22 -23.81
CA THR A 464 24.89 -7.63 -24.04
C THR A 464 23.56 -7.98 -23.35
N SER A 465 22.95 -9.07 -23.82
CA SER A 465 21.84 -9.71 -23.13
C SER A 465 22.30 -10.29 -21.78
N PRO A 466 21.48 -10.24 -20.72
CA PRO A 466 21.77 -10.95 -19.47
C PRO A 466 21.97 -12.45 -19.74
N ALA A 467 23.02 -13.06 -19.18
CA ALA A 467 23.40 -14.44 -19.46
C ALA A 467 22.25 -15.43 -19.26
N ALA A 468 21.53 -15.32 -18.13
CA ALA A 468 20.38 -16.18 -17.83
C ALA A 468 19.24 -16.06 -18.87
N TRP A 469 19.03 -14.86 -19.42
CA TRP A 469 18.04 -14.67 -20.49
C TRP A 469 18.53 -15.28 -21.81
N ALA A 470 19.80 -15.05 -22.16
CA ALA A 470 20.42 -15.61 -23.37
C ALA A 470 20.38 -17.15 -23.36
N GLU A 471 20.74 -17.78 -22.24
CA GLU A 471 20.61 -19.22 -22.05
C GLU A 471 19.16 -19.68 -22.19
N THR A 472 18.22 -18.98 -21.53
CA THR A 472 16.80 -19.34 -21.59
C THR A 472 16.27 -19.32 -23.02
N VAL A 473 16.56 -18.29 -23.81
CA VAL A 473 16.05 -18.19 -25.19
C VAL A 473 16.78 -19.10 -26.17
N ARG A 474 18.05 -19.43 -25.91
CA ARG A 474 18.74 -20.46 -26.68
C ARG A 474 18.08 -21.82 -26.47
N ASP A 475 17.83 -22.19 -25.22
CA ASP A 475 17.29 -23.51 -24.87
C ASP A 475 15.81 -23.64 -25.24
N THR A 476 15.05 -22.55 -25.14
CA THR A 476 13.62 -22.57 -25.47
C THR A 476 13.36 -22.23 -26.93
N LEU A 477 13.91 -21.14 -27.45
CA LEU A 477 13.56 -20.60 -28.77
C LEU A 477 14.58 -20.94 -29.86
N SER A 478 15.69 -21.60 -29.53
CA SER A 478 16.81 -21.84 -30.45
C SER A 478 17.39 -20.54 -31.02
N VAL A 479 17.35 -19.44 -30.26
CA VAL A 479 17.89 -18.13 -30.65
C VAL A 479 19.20 -17.88 -29.93
N ASP A 480 20.27 -17.61 -30.68
CA ASP A 480 21.55 -17.18 -30.13
C ASP A 480 21.65 -15.64 -30.07
N LEU A 481 22.02 -15.11 -28.91
CA LEU A 481 22.21 -13.67 -28.65
C LEU A 481 23.67 -13.30 -28.41
N ALA A 482 24.63 -14.21 -28.59
CA ALA A 482 26.04 -13.99 -28.31
C ALA A 482 26.62 -12.75 -29.02
N ASP A 483 26.27 -12.55 -30.28
CA ASP A 483 26.75 -11.45 -31.12
C ASP A 483 25.88 -10.19 -31.03
N HIS A 484 24.70 -10.29 -30.41
CA HIS A 484 23.79 -9.14 -30.31
C HIS A 484 24.37 -8.06 -29.40
N ARG A 485 24.26 -6.80 -29.84
CA ARG A 485 24.62 -5.62 -29.05
C ARG A 485 23.50 -4.60 -29.13
N SER A 486 23.10 -4.06 -27.98
CA SER A 486 21.98 -3.13 -27.90
C SER A 486 22.24 -1.85 -28.70
N GLN A 487 21.27 -1.40 -29.47
CA GLN A 487 21.28 -0.14 -30.21
C GLN A 487 20.12 0.76 -29.76
N GLN A 488 20.33 2.07 -29.87
CA GLN A 488 19.29 3.05 -29.60
C GLN A 488 18.60 3.42 -30.93
N ALA A 489 17.28 3.37 -30.96
CA ALA A 489 16.47 3.78 -32.09
C ALA A 489 16.60 5.28 -32.30
N GLY A 490 16.96 5.69 -33.52
CA GLY A 490 16.95 7.07 -33.96
C GLY A 490 15.89 7.34 -35.03
N GLU A 491 15.77 8.61 -35.43
CA GLU A 491 14.86 9.03 -36.51
C GLU A 491 15.13 8.27 -37.82
N ALA A 492 16.39 7.98 -38.13
CA ALA A 492 16.78 7.23 -39.32
C ALA A 492 16.24 5.79 -39.31
N ASP A 493 16.23 5.12 -38.15
CA ASP A 493 15.68 3.76 -38.02
C ASP A 493 14.17 3.75 -38.20
N MET A 494 13.50 4.73 -37.59
CA MET A 494 12.04 4.90 -37.69
C MET A 494 11.62 5.21 -39.13
N ALA A 495 12.36 6.09 -39.82
CA ALA A 495 12.10 6.44 -41.22
C ALA A 495 12.38 5.28 -42.19
N TRP A 496 13.40 4.46 -41.90
CA TRP A 496 13.76 3.27 -42.69
C TRP A 496 12.65 2.21 -42.67
N ALA A 497 11.98 2.04 -41.53
CA ALA A 497 10.98 1.01 -41.31
C ALA A 497 9.65 1.29 -42.05
N GLN A 498 9.12 0.26 -42.72
CA GLN A 498 7.74 0.23 -43.21
C GLN A 498 6.78 -0.26 -42.13
N LEU A 499 7.26 -1.11 -41.23
CA LEU A 499 6.55 -1.62 -40.07
C LEU A 499 7.45 -1.55 -38.83
N VAL A 500 6.93 -0.99 -37.74
CA VAL A 500 7.58 -1.00 -36.43
C VAL A 500 6.77 -1.88 -35.47
N ILE A 501 7.42 -2.86 -34.85
CA ILE A 501 6.81 -3.80 -33.90
C ILE A 501 7.31 -3.49 -32.49
N ALA A 502 6.43 -2.95 -31.65
CA ALA A 502 6.68 -2.71 -30.23
C ALA A 502 6.24 -3.90 -29.36
N MET A 503 6.91 -4.12 -28.22
CA MET A 503 6.68 -5.30 -27.37
C MET A 503 5.53 -5.12 -26.36
N ASP A 504 5.36 -3.90 -25.87
CA ASP A 504 4.38 -3.53 -24.86
C ASP A 504 3.87 -2.10 -25.06
N THR A 505 2.89 -1.72 -24.25
CA THR A 505 2.28 -0.40 -24.27
C THR A 505 3.20 0.72 -23.77
N GLU A 506 4.18 0.42 -22.90
CA GLU A 506 5.18 1.40 -22.46
C GLU A 506 6.11 1.79 -23.62
N ASN A 507 6.47 0.83 -24.47
CA ASN A 507 7.24 1.06 -25.69
C ASN A 507 6.42 1.90 -26.69
N TRP A 508 5.12 1.63 -26.81
CA TRP A 508 4.21 2.45 -27.62
C TRP A 508 4.22 3.91 -27.14
N GLU A 509 4.00 4.16 -25.84
CA GLU A 509 3.99 5.51 -25.28
C GLU A 509 5.33 6.22 -25.46
N ALA A 510 6.45 5.49 -25.37
CA ALA A 510 7.77 6.04 -25.67
C ALA A 510 7.91 6.46 -27.14
N ILE A 511 7.43 5.64 -28.09
CA ILE A 511 7.43 5.98 -29.51
C ILE A 511 6.48 7.15 -29.80
N GLU A 512 5.28 7.18 -29.22
CA GLU A 512 4.33 8.28 -29.39
C GLU A 512 4.92 9.62 -28.92
N ARG A 513 5.69 9.61 -27.82
CA ARG A 513 6.35 10.81 -27.31
C ARG A 513 7.57 11.23 -28.13
N THR A 514 8.38 10.29 -28.61
CA THR A 514 9.68 10.58 -29.25
C THR A 514 9.60 10.66 -30.77
N PHE A 515 8.74 9.86 -31.41
CA PHE A 515 8.62 9.71 -32.86
C PHE A 515 7.14 9.75 -33.32
N PRO A 516 6.37 10.80 -32.96
CA PRO A 516 4.92 10.84 -33.19
C PRO A 516 4.51 10.71 -34.67
N THR A 517 5.34 11.18 -35.60
CA THR A 517 5.10 11.13 -37.05
C THR A 517 5.11 9.71 -37.62
N HIS A 518 5.85 8.78 -36.98
CA HIS A 518 5.97 7.39 -37.43
C HIS A 518 4.92 6.47 -36.84
N LEU A 519 4.13 6.95 -35.88
CA LEU A 519 3.13 6.17 -35.14
C LEU A 519 2.16 5.37 -36.04
N PRO A 520 1.71 5.85 -37.22
CA PRO A 520 0.85 5.05 -38.12
C PRO A 520 1.46 3.72 -38.61
N ARG A 521 2.79 3.58 -38.59
CA ARG A 521 3.51 2.36 -38.98
C ARG A 521 3.81 1.43 -37.79
N VAL A 522 3.45 1.85 -36.58
CA VAL A 522 3.74 1.13 -35.35
C VAL A 522 2.58 0.20 -35.01
N THR A 523 2.88 -1.03 -34.61
CA THR A 523 1.94 -1.95 -33.97
C THR A 523 2.58 -2.67 -32.78
N LEU A 524 1.76 -3.37 -32.00
CA LEU A 524 2.22 -4.24 -30.94
C LEU A 524 2.34 -5.67 -31.48
N LEU A 525 3.38 -6.40 -31.05
CA LEU A 525 3.51 -7.82 -31.42
C LEU A 525 2.25 -8.62 -31.00
N SER A 526 1.66 -8.29 -29.85
CA SER A 526 0.41 -8.89 -29.38
C SER A 526 -0.80 -8.58 -30.27
N ALA A 527 -0.81 -7.43 -30.96
CA ALA A 527 -1.86 -7.06 -31.91
C ALA A 527 -1.76 -7.85 -33.23
N MET A 528 -0.54 -8.26 -33.62
CA MET A 528 -0.30 -9.12 -34.79
C MET A 528 -0.76 -10.57 -34.56
N ALA A 529 -0.82 -11.01 -33.29
CA ALA A 529 -0.97 -12.41 -32.92
C ALA A 529 -2.42 -12.96 -32.81
N GLU A 530 -3.51 -12.17 -32.96
CA GLU A 530 -4.90 -12.65 -33.28
C GLU A 530 -5.99 -11.58 -33.11
N GLN A 531 -7.16 -11.84 -33.73
CA GLN A 531 -8.43 -11.08 -33.64
C GLN A 531 -9.10 -11.02 -32.24
N GLY A 532 -8.43 -11.48 -31.17
CA GLY A 532 -8.98 -11.60 -29.82
C GLY A 532 -8.12 -11.01 -28.69
N GLY A 533 -7.01 -10.34 -28.98
CA GLY A 533 -6.19 -9.66 -27.96
C GLY A 533 -5.29 -10.59 -27.16
N GLY A 534 -4.18 -11.04 -27.76
CA GLY A 534 -3.08 -11.66 -27.01
C GLY A 534 -2.54 -10.72 -25.92
N SER A 535 -1.99 -11.31 -24.84
CA SER A 535 -1.32 -10.55 -23.78
C SER A 535 -0.04 -9.88 -24.31
N GLU A 536 0.27 -8.67 -23.83
CA GLU A 536 1.57 -8.01 -24.05
C GLU A 536 2.72 -8.92 -23.64
N VAL A 537 3.90 -8.77 -24.26
CA VAL A 537 5.10 -9.55 -23.93
C VAL A 537 5.81 -8.90 -22.75
N PRO A 538 5.77 -9.49 -21.53
CA PRO A 538 6.38 -8.89 -20.35
C PRO A 538 7.90 -8.78 -20.48
N ASP A 539 8.52 -7.81 -19.82
CA ASP A 539 9.99 -7.69 -19.79
C ASP A 539 10.61 -8.78 -18.89
N PRO A 540 11.51 -9.64 -19.42
CA PRO A 540 12.16 -10.71 -18.65
C PRO A 540 13.35 -10.22 -17.79
N TYR A 541 13.70 -8.93 -17.84
CA TYR A 541 14.83 -8.40 -17.07
C TYR A 541 14.65 -8.60 -15.56
N ASN A 542 15.67 -9.16 -14.89
CA ASN A 542 15.66 -9.52 -13.47
C ASN A 542 14.52 -10.45 -13.02
N LYS A 543 13.96 -11.25 -13.92
CA LYS A 543 12.94 -12.26 -13.58
C LYS A 543 13.56 -13.61 -13.21
N PRO A 544 12.91 -14.45 -12.40
CA PRO A 544 13.37 -15.81 -12.15
C PRO A 544 13.18 -16.73 -13.37
N GLY A 545 13.98 -17.79 -13.48
CA GLY A 545 14.00 -18.69 -14.65
C GLY A 545 12.64 -19.24 -15.13
N PRO A 546 11.72 -19.68 -14.24
CA PRO A 546 10.37 -20.10 -14.66
C PRO A 546 9.56 -18.99 -15.34
N GLU A 547 9.67 -17.75 -14.87
CA GLU A 547 8.99 -16.60 -15.46
C GLU A 547 9.63 -16.24 -16.81
N MET A 548 10.97 -16.28 -16.92
CA MET A 548 11.66 -16.09 -18.20
C MET A 548 11.19 -17.10 -19.25
N ARG A 549 11.10 -18.39 -18.91
CA ARG A 549 10.60 -19.42 -19.85
C ARG A 549 9.18 -19.16 -20.31
N ALA A 550 8.28 -18.75 -19.41
CA ALA A 550 6.91 -18.40 -19.78
C ALA A 550 6.84 -17.19 -20.73
N ILE A 551 7.74 -16.21 -20.54
CA ILE A 551 7.86 -15.05 -21.45
C ILE A 551 8.39 -15.49 -22.82
N ALA A 552 9.42 -16.33 -22.86
CA ALA A 552 9.96 -16.88 -24.11
C ALA A 552 8.88 -17.65 -24.90
N GLU A 553 8.10 -18.49 -24.22
CA GLU A 553 6.98 -19.23 -24.82
C GLU A 553 5.90 -18.30 -25.39
N THR A 554 5.64 -17.17 -24.71
CA THR A 554 4.74 -16.12 -25.21
C THR A 554 5.28 -15.46 -26.47
N ILE A 555 6.59 -15.15 -26.51
CA ILE A 555 7.26 -14.65 -27.71
C ILE A 555 7.09 -15.64 -28.86
N ARG A 556 7.39 -16.94 -28.67
CA ARG A 556 7.22 -17.97 -29.71
C ARG A 556 5.83 -17.93 -30.32
N ARG A 557 4.81 -18.03 -29.46
CA ARG A 557 3.41 -18.04 -29.90
C ARG A 557 3.03 -16.78 -30.69
N CYS A 558 3.46 -15.60 -30.24
CA CYS A 558 3.14 -14.35 -30.95
C CYS A 558 3.88 -14.26 -32.29
N VAL A 559 5.16 -14.62 -32.34
CA VAL A 559 6.00 -14.55 -33.55
C VAL A 559 5.54 -15.58 -34.58
N SER A 560 5.30 -16.84 -34.19
CA SER A 560 4.82 -17.88 -35.11
C SER A 560 3.51 -17.49 -35.80
N ARG A 561 2.61 -16.81 -35.07
CA ARG A 561 1.35 -16.31 -35.66
C ARG A 561 1.58 -15.11 -36.58
N ALA A 562 2.48 -14.21 -36.22
CA ALA A 562 2.85 -13.09 -37.09
C ALA A 562 3.45 -13.60 -38.43
N ILE A 563 4.32 -14.62 -38.36
CA ILE A 563 4.91 -15.29 -39.53
C ILE A 563 3.86 -16.02 -40.35
N GLY A 564 2.95 -16.78 -39.71
CA GLY A 564 1.89 -17.52 -40.41
C GLY A 564 0.91 -16.62 -41.19
N ALA A 565 0.89 -15.32 -40.89
CA ALA A 565 0.14 -14.32 -41.66
C ALA A 565 0.94 -13.72 -42.83
N PHE A 566 2.20 -14.09 -43.05
CA PHE A 566 3.03 -13.63 -44.16
C PHE A 566 3.05 -14.69 -45.28
N PRO A 567 3.05 -14.30 -46.57
CA PRO A 567 3.09 -15.26 -47.66
C PRO A 567 4.49 -15.88 -47.73
N LEU A 568 4.62 -17.13 -47.31
CA LEU A 568 5.82 -17.91 -47.59
C LEU A 568 5.84 -18.21 -49.09
N ARG A 569 6.77 -17.60 -49.84
CA ARG A 569 6.97 -17.96 -51.26
C ARG A 569 7.41 -19.43 -51.32
N PRO A 570 6.76 -20.31 -52.10
CA PRO A 570 7.32 -21.63 -52.38
C PRO A 570 8.67 -21.41 -53.08
N GLY A 571 9.72 -22.02 -52.53
CA GLY A 571 11.11 -21.74 -52.86
C GLY A 571 11.44 -21.91 -54.35
N SER A 572 12.33 -21.07 -54.86
CA SER A 572 13.17 -21.42 -56.00
C SER A 572 14.07 -22.59 -55.58
N PRO A 573 14.08 -23.73 -56.28
CA PRO A 573 15.01 -24.81 -56.01
C PRO A 573 16.39 -24.47 -56.60
N GLY A 574 17.44 -24.70 -55.80
CA GLY A 574 18.84 -24.80 -56.24
C GLY A 574 19.62 -23.51 -56.23
#